data_AF-A0A2K3JU10-F1
#
_entry.id   AF-A0A2K3JU10-F1
#
_cell.length_a   1.000
_cell.length_b   1.000
_cell.length_c   1.000
_cell.angle_alpha   90.00
_cell.angle_beta   90.00
_cell.angle_gamma   90.00
#
_symmetry.space_group_name_H-M   'P 1'
#
loop_
_entity.id
_entity.type
_entity.pdbx_description
1 polymer ?
#
loop_
_entity_poly.entity_id
_entity_poly.type
_entity_poly.pdbx_seq_one_letter_code
_entity_poly.pdbx_strand_id
1 'polypeptide(L)'
;MRPIAAPEPPPRPANLEVLIEEQESQSVPDTLDICRNVRTELRRSLEANEALPGTPIYETVNRVLGFVEPAFLYRSRRRPPGRGRFDPHDAARRFNTH
;
A
#
# COMPACT_ATOMS: atom_id res chain seq x y z
N MET A 1 -17.59 29.05 -18.50
CA MET A 1 -18.44 28.64 -17.35
C MET A 1 -17.64 28.85 -16.07
N ARG A 2 -18.20 29.53 -15.05
CA ARG A 2 -17.55 29.65 -13.74
C ARG A 2 -17.84 28.39 -12.91
N PRO A 3 -16.88 27.85 -12.13
CA PRO A 3 -17.14 26.71 -11.25
C PRO A 3 -18.15 27.12 -10.18
N ILE A 4 -19.20 26.34 -9.99
CA ILE A 4 -20.10 26.49 -8.85
C ILE A 4 -19.40 25.84 -7.67
N ALA A 5 -19.05 26.62 -6.66
CA ALA A 5 -18.53 26.09 -5.41
C ALA A 5 -19.59 25.18 -4.79
N ALA A 6 -19.23 23.93 -4.49
CA ALA A 6 -20.10 23.03 -3.76
C ALA A 6 -20.34 23.63 -2.36
N PRO A 7 -21.57 23.64 -1.85
CA PRO A 7 -21.85 24.12 -0.51
C PRO A 7 -21.06 23.29 0.51
N GLU A 8 -20.58 23.95 1.57
CA GLU A 8 -19.87 23.25 2.64
C GLU A 8 -20.79 22.23 3.32
N PRO A 9 -20.27 21.03 3.64
CA PRO A 9 -21.04 20.04 4.37
C PRO A 9 -21.38 20.56 5.78
N PRO A 10 -22.54 20.18 6.33
CA PRO A 10 -22.90 20.57 7.68
C PRO A 10 -21.88 20.05 8.70
N PRO A 11 -21.72 20.74 9.85
CA PRO A 11 -20.83 20.28 10.91
C PRO A 11 -21.25 18.90 11.40
N ARG A 12 -20.26 18.06 11.70
CA ARG A 12 -20.53 16.71 12.21
C ARG A 12 -21.08 16.81 13.64
N PRO A 13 -22.00 15.91 14.02
CA PRO A 13 -22.41 15.77 15.42
C PRO A 13 -21.20 15.50 16.34
N ALA A 14 -21.14 16.13 17.51
CA ALA A 14 -20.00 16.02 18.42
C ALA A 14 -19.71 14.57 18.86
N ASN A 15 -20.74 13.74 19.02
CA ASN A 15 -20.59 12.32 19.31
C ASN A 15 -19.90 11.55 18.17
N LEU A 16 -20.05 11.98 16.91
CA LEU A 16 -19.35 11.39 15.77
C LEU A 16 -17.87 11.81 15.74
N GLU A 17 -17.51 13.02 16.15
CA GLU A 17 -16.11 13.45 16.22
C GLU A 17 -15.33 12.64 17.26
N VAL A 18 -15.91 12.44 18.45
CA VAL A 18 -15.29 11.62 19.51
C VAL A 18 -15.06 10.17 19.05
N LEU A 19 -16.04 9.56 18.36
CA LEU A 19 -15.91 8.19 17.85
C LEU A 19 -14.85 8.07 16.75
N ILE A 20 -14.68 9.11 15.92
CA ILE A 20 -13.65 9.15 14.88
C ILE A 20 -12.27 9.33 15.50
N GLU A 21 -12.12 10.23 16.47
CA GLU A 21 -10.86 10.42 17.19
C GLU A 21 -10.46 9.15 17.94
N GLU A 22 -11.40 8.46 18.57
CA GLU A 22 -11.15 7.18 19.25
C GLU A 22 -10.72 6.11 18.24
N GLN A 23 -11.38 6.01 17.08
CA GLN A 23 -11.00 5.07 16.02
C GLN A 23 -9.65 5.41 15.37
N GLU A 24 -9.32 6.70 15.19
CA GLU A 24 -8.02 7.14 14.67
C GLU A 24 -6.90 6.93 15.70
N SER A 25 -7.20 7.07 16.99
CA SER A 25 -6.27 6.76 18.09
C SER A 25 -5.97 5.26 18.20
N GLN A 26 -6.96 4.43 17.86
CA GLN A 26 -6.82 2.98 17.71
C GLN A 26 -6.28 2.69 16.31
N SER A 27 -4.98 2.91 16.10
CA SER A 27 -4.30 2.55 14.85
C SER A 27 -4.34 1.03 14.65
N VAL A 28 -5.44 0.54 14.10
CA VAL A 28 -5.56 -0.83 13.61
C VAL A 28 -4.69 -0.89 12.36
N PRO A 29 -3.66 -1.76 12.34
CA PRO A 29 -2.78 -1.85 11.18
C PRO A 29 -3.63 -2.16 9.94
N ASP A 30 -3.38 -1.40 8.87
CA ASP A 30 -4.03 -1.64 7.57
C ASP A 30 -3.82 -3.13 7.21
N THR A 31 -4.82 -3.74 6.58
CA THR A 31 -4.75 -5.14 6.14
C THR A 31 -3.50 -5.37 5.29
N LEU A 32 -3.07 -4.37 4.52
CA LEU A 32 -1.82 -4.43 3.76
C LEU A 32 -0.57 -4.45 4.64
N ASP A 33 -0.56 -3.69 5.73
CA ASP A 33 0.55 -3.69 6.69
C ASP A 33 0.63 -5.01 7.45
N ILE A 34 -0.52 -5.60 7.80
CA ILE A 34 -0.59 -6.95 8.37
C ILE A 34 0.01 -7.96 7.40
N CYS A 35 -0.43 -7.97 6.13
CA CYS A 35 0.13 -8.87 5.12
C CYS A 35 1.65 -8.66 4.95
N ARG A 36 2.13 -7.42 5.03
CA ARG A 36 3.56 -7.06 4.91
C ARG A 36 4.39 -7.64 6.04
N ASN A 37 3.88 -7.53 7.26
CA ASN A 37 4.54 -8.05 8.44
C ASN A 37 4.59 -9.59 8.39
N VAL A 38 3.47 -10.24 8.05
CA VAL A 38 3.40 -11.71 7.88
C VAL A 38 4.41 -12.19 6.83
N ARG A 39 4.44 -11.56 5.64
CA ARG A 39 5.39 -11.94 4.58
C ARG A 39 6.85 -11.78 5.03
N THR A 40 7.15 -10.72 5.75
CA THR A 40 8.50 -10.45 6.26
C THR A 40 8.94 -11.54 7.22
N GLU A 41 8.09 -11.87 8.20
CA GLU A 41 8.43 -12.86 9.21
C GLU A 41 8.58 -14.26 8.61
N LEU A 42 7.66 -14.67 7.73
CA LEU A 42 7.74 -15.98 7.07
C LEU A 42 9.01 -16.13 6.22
N ARG A 43 9.45 -15.06 5.54
CA ARG A 43 10.72 -15.07 4.80
C ARG A 43 11.92 -15.17 5.72
N ARG A 44 11.92 -14.41 6.82
CA ARG A 44 12.96 -14.47 7.85
C ARG A 44 13.06 -15.89 8.43
N SER A 45 11.95 -16.54 8.74
CA SER A 45 11.95 -17.93 9.24
C SER A 45 12.54 -18.93 8.24
N LEU A 46 12.28 -18.74 6.93
CA LEU A 46 12.90 -19.56 5.89
C LEU A 46 14.40 -19.32 5.80
N GLU A 47 14.84 -18.05 5.84
CA GLU A 47 16.26 -17.67 5.83
C GLU A 47 17.01 -18.18 7.06
N ALA A 48 16.34 -18.22 8.22
CA ALA A 48 16.87 -18.75 9.47
C ALA A 48 16.83 -20.30 9.55
N ASN A 49 16.34 -20.99 8.52
CA ASN A 49 16.15 -22.44 8.49
C ASN A 49 15.22 -22.98 9.60
N GLU A 50 14.29 -22.15 10.10
CA GLU A 50 13.27 -22.57 11.07
C GLU A 50 12.21 -23.48 10.43
N ALA A 51 12.08 -23.42 9.10
CA ALA A 51 11.30 -24.35 8.30
C ALA A 51 12.19 -24.96 7.21
N LEU A 52 12.42 -26.27 7.27
CA LEU A 52 13.31 -26.98 6.34
C LEU A 52 12.53 -27.63 5.17
N PRO A 53 13.09 -27.63 3.95
CA PRO A 53 12.49 -28.34 2.82
C PRO A 53 12.14 -29.80 3.15
N GLY A 54 10.95 -30.25 2.71
CA GLY A 54 10.44 -31.60 3.00
C GLY A 54 9.73 -31.74 4.35
N THR A 55 9.65 -30.68 5.15
CA THR A 55 8.83 -30.68 6.38
C THR A 55 7.43 -30.13 6.11
N PRO A 56 6.39 -30.59 6.85
CA PRO A 56 5.05 -30.02 6.75
C PRO A 56 5.00 -28.52 7.09
N ILE A 57 5.91 -28.05 7.96
CA ILE A 57 6.03 -26.64 8.32
C ILE A 57 6.47 -25.83 7.10
N TYR A 58 7.47 -26.30 6.35
CA TYR A 58 7.94 -25.62 5.14
C TYR A 58 6.85 -25.52 4.07
N GLU A 59 6.07 -26.58 3.86
CA GLU A 59 4.93 -26.53 2.93
C GLU A 59 3.86 -25.52 3.39
N THR A 60 3.58 -25.49 4.69
CA THR A 60 2.61 -24.55 5.28
C THR A 60 3.08 -23.11 5.10
N VAL A 61 4.34 -22.80 5.42
CA VAL A 61 4.93 -21.47 5.25
C VAL A 61 4.84 -21.02 3.79
N ASN A 62 5.20 -21.89 2.84
CA ASN A 62 5.10 -21.55 1.41
C ASN A 62 3.66 -21.35 0.94
N ARG A 63 2.70 -22.12 1.47
CA ARG A 63 1.28 -21.93 1.17
C ARG A 63 0.77 -20.58 1.68
N VAL A 64 1.13 -20.20 2.91
CA VAL A 64 0.76 -18.90 3.48
C VAL A 64 1.40 -17.75 2.71
N LEU A 65 2.67 -17.88 2.32
CA LEU A 65 3.33 -16.92 1.43
C LEU A 65 2.54 -16.74 0.11
N GLY A 66 2.06 -17.84 -0.47
CA GLY A 66 1.21 -17.80 -1.67
C GLY A 66 -0.11 -17.04 -1.49
N PHE A 67 -0.72 -17.08 -0.30
CA PHE A 67 -1.95 -16.33 0.00
C PHE A 67 -1.72 -14.83 0.18
N VAL A 68 -0.56 -14.42 0.71
CA VAL A 68 -0.27 -13.00 0.98
C VAL A 68 0.38 -12.28 -0.19
N GLU A 69 1.03 -12.99 -1.13
CA GLU A 69 1.72 -12.39 -2.27
C GLU A 69 0.82 -11.48 -3.16
N PRO A 70 -0.46 -11.83 -3.45
CA PRO A 70 -1.35 -10.99 -4.24
C PRO A 70 -1.58 -9.58 -3.65
N ALA A 71 -1.60 -9.44 -2.32
CA ALA A 71 -1.79 -8.14 -1.66
C ALA A 71 -0.73 -7.11 -2.08
N PHE A 72 0.47 -7.58 -2.44
CA PHE A 72 1.57 -6.73 -2.92
C PHE A 72 1.49 -6.48 -4.43
N LEU A 73 1.01 -7.45 -5.21
CA LEU A 73 0.86 -7.32 -6.67
C LEU A 73 -0.21 -6.31 -7.06
N TYR A 74 -1.31 -6.22 -6.31
CA TYR A 74 -2.39 -5.27 -6.60
C TYR A 74 -2.01 -3.82 -6.31
N ARG A 75 -1.13 -3.55 -5.33
CA ARG A 75 -0.63 -2.19 -5.07
C ARG A 75 0.28 -1.67 -6.18
N SER A 76 1.06 -2.54 -6.84
CA SER A 76 1.87 -2.19 -8.02
C SER A 76 1.02 -1.62 -9.16
N ARG A 77 -0.21 -2.12 -9.30
CA ARG A 77 -1.17 -1.71 -10.36
C ARG A 77 -1.99 -0.47 -9.99
N ARG A 78 -1.98 -0.03 -8.73
CA ARG A 78 -2.64 1.20 -8.25
C ARG A 78 -1.66 2.36 -8.03
N ARG A 79 -0.49 2.36 -8.66
CA ARG A 79 0.26 3.61 -8.82
C ARG A 79 -0.61 4.53 -9.68
N PRO A 80 -0.96 5.76 -9.23
CA PRO A 80 -1.72 6.68 -10.07
C PRO A 80 -0.94 6.88 -11.38
N PRO A 81 -1.57 6.74 -12.56
CA PRO A 81 -0.96 7.21 -13.79
C PRO A 81 -0.81 8.73 -13.66
N GLY A 82 0.40 9.23 -13.38
CA GLY A 82 0.59 10.67 -13.15
C GLY A 82 1.90 11.11 -12.48
N ARG A 83 2.74 10.22 -11.95
CA ARG A 83 4.10 10.57 -11.47
C ARG A 83 5.21 10.19 -12.43
N GLY A 84 4.93 10.30 -13.72
CA GLY A 84 5.92 10.34 -14.78
C GLY A 84 5.50 11.45 -15.71
N ARG A 85 5.76 12.71 -15.33
CA ARG A 85 5.63 13.82 -16.26
C ARG A 85 6.75 13.62 -17.28
N PHE A 86 6.45 12.95 -18.38
CA PHE A 86 7.23 13.14 -19.59
C PHE A 86 6.92 14.58 -19.99
N ASP A 87 7.81 15.51 -19.62
CA ASP A 87 7.69 16.91 -20.00
C ASP A 87 8.26 17.03 -21.42
N PRO A 88 7.43 17.21 -22.47
CA PRO A 88 7.91 17.23 -23.85
C PRO A 88 8.87 18.39 -24.12
N HIS A 89 8.86 19.40 -23.25
CA HIS A 89 9.77 20.55 -23.31
C HIS A 89 11.21 20.23 -22.86
N ASP A 90 11.42 19.17 -22.08
CA ASP A 90 12.78 18.79 -21.62
C ASP A 90 13.56 18.03 -22.71
N ALA A 91 12.86 17.41 -23.66
CA ALA A 91 13.46 16.74 -24.82
C ALA A 91 14.01 17.75 -25.86
N ALA A 92 13.43 18.95 -25.95
CA ALA A 92 13.82 19.96 -26.93
C ALA A 92 15.09 20.75 -26.54
N ARG A 93 15.49 20.74 -25.26
CA ARG A 93 16.72 21.42 -24.80
C ARG A 93 18.00 20.60 -24.92
N ARG A 94 17.90 19.29 -25.17
CA ARG A 94 19.08 18.41 -25.26
C ARG A 94 19.72 18.32 -26.66
N PHE A 95 19.15 18.97 -27.67
CA PHE A 95 19.64 18.90 -29.06
C PHE A 95 20.11 20.24 -29.65
N ASN A 96 20.19 21.31 -28.86
CA ASN A 96 20.72 22.59 -29.34
C ASN A 96 21.96 23.02 -28.54
N THR A 97 23.02 22.23 -28.67
CA THR A 97 24.39 22.64 -28.37
C THR A 97 25.29 22.17 -29.52
N HIS A 98 25.32 22.94 -30.60
CA HIS A 98 26.44 23.07 -31.52
C HIS A 98 26.57 24.54 -31.87
#